data_AF-A0A8T2SDB5-F1
#
_entry.id   AF-A0A8T2SDB5-F1
#
_cell.length_a   1.000
_cell.length_b   1.000
_cell.length_c   1.000
_cell.angle_alpha   90.00
_cell.angle_beta   90.00
_cell.angle_gamma   90.00
#
_symmetry.space_group_name_H-M   'P 1'
#
loop_
_entity.id
_entity.type
_entity.pdbx_description
1 polymer ?
#
loop_
_entity_poly.entity_id
_entity_poly.type
_entity_poly.pdbx_seq_one_letter_code
_entity_poly.pdbx_strand_id
1 'polypeptide(L)'
;MNDYALHYGKVSVNIEERRPIKTDQDTLRETYRFIRTEEDDSDNTWEQRLAKRYYDKLFKEYCIADMSHYKDGKIGMRWRSEKEVISGKGQFICGSKNCDVKEDLSSYEVNFTYREAGENKQALVKLRVCPRCGEKLNYRRNKDNERQKKDKKRSQYEERSAKHEKNTKRKHTEDVQHWAGDSSSSPSGSGGCSLAESPGEEEEDDKLFRGMFP
;
A
#
# COMPACT_ATOMS: atom_id res chain seq x y z
N MET A 1 61.75 -25.63 -15.78
CA MET A 1 60.68 -25.64 -14.75
C MET A 1 59.77 -26.80 -15.10
N ASN A 2 59.98 -27.94 -14.44
CA ASN A 2 59.21 -29.15 -14.73
C ASN A 2 57.77 -28.96 -14.25
N ASP A 3 56.86 -29.19 -15.18
CA ASP A 3 55.43 -29.09 -15.02
C ASP A 3 54.96 -30.07 -13.95
N TYR A 4 54.58 -29.52 -12.80
CA TYR A 4 54.11 -30.25 -11.61
C TYR A 4 52.95 -31.21 -11.92
N ALA A 5 52.19 -30.92 -12.99
CA ALA A 5 51.08 -31.75 -13.45
C ALA A 5 51.54 -33.13 -13.97
N LEU A 6 52.73 -33.23 -14.56
CA LEU A 6 53.25 -34.50 -15.10
C LEU A 6 53.80 -35.44 -14.02
N HIS A 7 54.22 -34.90 -12.87
CA HIS A 7 54.79 -35.71 -11.80
C HIS A 7 53.74 -36.56 -11.07
N TYR A 8 52.49 -36.07 -11.00
CA TYR A 8 51.38 -36.75 -10.34
C TYR A 8 50.24 -37.15 -11.28
N GLY A 9 50.23 -36.68 -12.53
CA GLY A 9 49.13 -36.85 -13.49
C GLY A 9 49.14 -38.18 -14.24
N LYS A 10 49.29 -39.31 -13.54
CA LYS A 10 49.12 -40.64 -14.15
C LYS A 10 47.87 -41.32 -13.62
N VAL A 11 46.72 -40.78 -13.98
CA VAL A 11 45.41 -41.46 -13.92
C VAL A 11 44.66 -41.08 -15.19
N SER A 12 44.27 -42.08 -15.97
CA SER A 12 43.33 -41.94 -17.09
C SER A 12 42.02 -41.37 -16.53
N VAL A 13 41.84 -40.06 -16.62
CA VAL A 13 40.68 -39.40 -16.04
C VAL A 13 39.50 -39.64 -16.98
N ASN A 14 38.63 -40.54 -16.54
CA ASN A 14 37.31 -40.75 -17.08
C ASN A 14 36.60 -39.37 -17.12
N ILE A 15 36.40 -38.81 -18.32
CA ILE A 15 35.84 -37.46 -18.52
C ILE A 15 34.35 -37.40 -18.14
N GLU A 16 33.72 -38.56 -17.86
CA GLU A 16 32.27 -38.71 -17.67
C GLU A 16 31.75 -38.49 -16.24
N GLU A 17 32.58 -38.04 -15.29
CA GLU A 17 32.11 -37.64 -13.95
C GLU A 17 32.52 -36.23 -13.51
N ARG A 18 32.47 -35.24 -14.41
CA ARG A 18 32.43 -33.83 -13.98
C ARG A 18 31.07 -33.54 -13.34
N ARG A 19 30.92 -33.92 -12.06
CA ARG A 19 29.85 -33.37 -11.23
C ARG A 19 29.90 -31.84 -11.37
N PRO A 20 28.76 -31.16 -11.58
CA PRO A 20 28.78 -29.71 -11.68
C PRO A 20 29.46 -29.15 -10.43
N ILE A 21 30.54 -28.39 -10.64
CA ILE A 21 31.28 -27.76 -9.55
C ILE A 21 30.31 -26.75 -8.94
N LYS A 22 29.75 -27.07 -7.78
CA LYS A 22 28.92 -26.15 -7.02
C LYS A 22 29.81 -25.03 -6.50
N THR A 23 29.51 -23.80 -6.89
CA THR A 23 30.20 -22.62 -6.35
C THR A 23 29.62 -22.28 -4.99
N ASP A 24 30.43 -21.69 -4.09
CA ASP A 24 29.95 -21.14 -2.81
C ASP A 24 28.72 -20.23 -2.98
N GLN A 25 28.65 -19.47 -4.09
CA GLN A 25 27.52 -18.63 -4.43
C GLN A 25 26.24 -19.43 -4.70
N ASP A 26 26.34 -20.58 -5.36
CA ASP A 26 25.20 -21.44 -5.68
C ASP A 26 24.70 -22.13 -4.42
N THR A 27 25.62 -22.62 -3.58
CA THR A 27 25.31 -23.15 -2.25
C THR A 27 24.57 -22.12 -1.40
N LEU A 28 25.03 -20.86 -1.39
CA LEU A 28 24.36 -19.77 -0.68
C LEU A 28 22.96 -19.49 -1.24
N ARG A 29 22.77 -19.52 -2.56
CA ARG A 29 21.44 -19.33 -3.17
C ARG A 29 20.45 -20.44 -2.78
N GLU A 30 20.93 -21.67 -2.68
CA GLU A 30 20.13 -22.84 -2.29
C GLU A 30 19.74 -22.81 -0.81
N THR A 31 20.70 -22.45 0.08
CA THR A 31 20.50 -22.52 1.54
C THR A 31 20.10 -21.21 2.20
N TYR A 32 20.11 -20.08 1.49
CA TYR A 32 19.76 -18.79 2.07
C TYR A 32 18.29 -18.75 2.51
N ARG A 33 18.09 -18.38 3.78
CA ARG A 33 16.80 -18.04 4.36
C ARG A 33 16.77 -16.55 4.70
N PHE A 34 15.65 -15.89 4.38
CA PHE A 34 15.45 -14.48 4.66
C PHE A 34 15.38 -14.21 6.16
N ILE A 35 14.73 -15.10 6.92
CA ILE A 35 14.74 -15.16 8.39
C ILE A 35 15.11 -16.58 8.77
N ARG A 36 16.19 -16.75 9.54
CA ARG A 36 16.60 -18.07 10.07
C ARG A 36 15.93 -18.29 11.42
N THR A 37 15.37 -19.48 11.62
CA THR A 37 14.91 -19.94 12.95
C THR A 37 16.00 -20.76 13.64
N GLU A 38 15.85 -21.01 14.94
CA GLU A 38 16.81 -21.85 15.69
C GLU A 38 16.87 -23.29 15.15
N GLU A 39 15.79 -23.80 14.55
CA GLU A 39 15.75 -25.09 13.88
C GLU A 39 16.66 -25.13 12.64
N ASP A 40 16.68 -24.07 11.82
CA ASP A 40 17.56 -23.97 10.64
C ASP A 40 19.06 -23.91 11.01
N ASP A 41 19.37 -23.51 12.25
CA ASP A 41 20.73 -23.41 12.78
C ASP A 41 21.17 -24.69 13.51
N SER A 42 20.27 -25.66 13.71
CA SER A 42 20.57 -26.93 14.39
C SER A 42 21.35 -27.93 13.52
N ASP A 43 21.22 -27.81 12.19
CA ASP A 43 21.88 -28.70 11.24
C ASP A 43 23.34 -28.26 10.97
N ASN A 44 24.27 -29.21 11.12
CA ASN A 44 25.72 -28.95 11.12
C ASN A 44 26.39 -29.02 9.74
N THR A 45 25.62 -28.97 8.64
CA THR A 45 26.24 -29.04 7.30
C THR A 45 27.11 -27.81 7.04
N TRP A 46 28.21 -28.01 6.32
CA TRP A 46 29.13 -26.91 6.00
C TRP A 46 28.40 -25.74 5.30
N GLU A 47 27.43 -26.07 4.43
CA GLU A 47 26.63 -25.14 3.63
C GLU A 47 25.78 -24.23 4.52
N GLN A 48 25.11 -24.80 5.52
CA GLN A 48 24.32 -24.04 6.49
C GLN A 48 25.22 -23.15 7.36
N ARG A 49 26.42 -23.61 7.73
CA ARG A 49 27.42 -22.80 8.46
C ARG A 49 27.93 -21.62 7.63
N LEU A 50 28.14 -21.82 6.33
CA LEU A 50 28.49 -20.74 5.39
C LEU A 50 27.36 -19.70 5.30
N ALA A 51 26.12 -20.17 5.09
CA ALA A 51 24.96 -19.31 5.03
C ALA A 51 24.74 -18.54 6.36
N LYS A 52 25.03 -19.16 7.52
CA LYS A 52 24.90 -18.51 8.83
C LYS A 52 25.91 -17.39 8.99
N ARG A 53 27.18 -17.65 8.65
CA ARG A 53 28.23 -16.62 8.65
C ARG A 53 27.89 -15.44 7.74
N TYR A 54 27.24 -15.71 6.60
CA TYR A 54 26.77 -14.65 5.72
C TYR A 54 25.61 -13.88 6.38
N TYR A 55 24.61 -14.58 6.91
CA TYR A 55 23.46 -13.98 7.60
C TYR A 55 23.86 -13.07 8.75
N ASP A 56 24.82 -13.47 9.58
CA ASP A 56 25.30 -12.73 10.74
C ASP A 56 26.03 -11.43 10.33
N LYS A 57 26.57 -11.36 9.10
CA LYS A 57 27.17 -10.14 8.54
C LYS A 57 26.14 -9.14 8.00
N LEU A 58 24.89 -9.55 7.78
CA LEU A 58 23.86 -8.65 7.26
C LEU A 58 23.33 -7.71 8.35
N PHE A 59 23.28 -6.42 8.03
CA PHE A 59 22.59 -5.41 8.84
C PHE A 59 21.10 -5.41 8.54
N LYS A 60 20.32 -6.03 9.43
CA LYS A 60 18.87 -6.32 9.25
C LYS A 60 17.94 -5.37 10.02
N GLU A 61 18.47 -4.32 10.63
CA GLU A 61 17.66 -3.41 11.45
C GLU A 61 16.71 -2.54 10.62
N TYR A 62 17.18 -2.03 9.48
CA TYR A 62 16.43 -1.13 8.61
C TYR A 62 16.51 -1.61 7.16
N CYS A 63 15.38 -1.57 6.47
CA CYS A 63 15.30 -1.87 5.03
C CYS A 63 15.35 -0.59 4.18
N ILE A 64 15.60 -0.77 2.88
CA ILE A 64 15.46 0.25 1.85
C ILE A 64 14.24 -0.08 1.01
N ALA A 65 13.46 0.95 0.70
CA ALA A 65 12.26 0.85 -0.10
C ALA A 65 12.43 1.52 -1.47
N ASP A 66 12.06 0.81 -2.52
CA ASP A 66 11.81 1.37 -3.85
C ASP A 66 10.33 1.75 -3.94
N MET A 67 10.08 3.05 -3.99
CA MET A 67 8.74 3.62 -4.03
C MET A 67 8.37 4.11 -5.44
N SER A 68 9.09 3.71 -6.49
CA SER A 68 8.86 4.24 -7.85
C SER A 68 7.44 3.95 -8.36
N HIS A 69 6.88 2.79 -7.99
CA HIS A 69 5.53 2.34 -8.38
C HIS A 69 4.48 2.47 -7.26
N TYR A 70 4.67 3.41 -6.33
CA TYR A 70 3.78 3.58 -5.18
C TYR A 70 2.32 3.89 -5.56
N LYS A 71 2.10 4.51 -6.72
CA LYS A 71 0.74 4.80 -7.24
C LYS A 71 -0.04 3.52 -7.55
N ASP A 72 0.65 2.47 -7.95
CA ASP A 72 0.08 1.15 -8.22
C ASP A 72 -0.07 0.32 -6.93
N GLY A 73 0.35 0.86 -5.78
CA GLY A 73 0.41 0.14 -4.51
C GLY A 73 1.56 -0.86 -4.41
N LYS A 74 2.52 -0.80 -5.35
CA LYS A 74 3.67 -1.70 -5.37
C LYS A 74 4.88 -1.01 -4.77
N ILE A 75 5.42 -1.58 -3.70
CA ILE A 75 6.62 -1.08 -3.02
C ILE A 75 7.60 -2.24 -2.92
N GLY A 76 8.79 -2.06 -3.50
CA GLY A 76 9.87 -3.03 -3.39
C GLY A 76 10.66 -2.76 -2.10
N MET A 77 11.04 -3.80 -1.37
CA MET A 77 11.88 -3.66 -0.19
C MET A 77 13.08 -4.61 -0.29
N ARG A 78 14.23 -4.17 0.25
CA ARG A 78 15.43 -5.00 0.39
C ARG A 78 16.24 -4.60 1.61
N TRP A 79 17.08 -5.50 2.09
CA TRP A 79 18.09 -5.17 3.08
C TRP A 79 19.14 -4.20 2.51
N ARG A 80 19.78 -3.46 3.43
CA ARG A 80 20.84 -2.51 3.10
C ARG A 80 22.10 -3.25 2.69
N SER A 81 22.80 -2.70 1.71
CA SER A 81 24.17 -3.11 1.40
C SER A 81 25.16 -2.48 2.38
N GLU A 82 26.35 -3.06 2.53
CA GLU A 82 27.41 -2.54 3.38
C GLU A 82 27.72 -1.05 3.10
N LYS A 83 27.82 -0.68 1.82
CA LYS A 83 28.06 0.71 1.39
C LYS A 83 26.97 1.67 1.89
N GLU A 84 25.71 1.24 1.87
CA GLU A 84 24.57 2.04 2.34
C GLU A 84 24.51 2.13 3.86
N VAL A 85 24.96 1.09 4.56
CA VAL A 85 25.08 1.11 6.02
C VAL A 85 26.14 2.11 6.43
N ILE A 86 27.32 2.06 5.79
CA ILE A 86 28.41 3.02 6.03
C ILE A 86 27.97 4.45 5.71
N SER A 87 27.20 4.65 4.62
CA SER A 87 26.68 5.98 4.28
C SER A 87 25.53 6.45 5.18
N GLY A 88 25.00 5.59 6.07
CA GLY A 88 23.86 5.90 6.94
C GLY A 88 22.49 5.91 6.25
N LYS A 89 22.37 5.33 5.04
CA LYS A 89 21.10 5.27 4.30
C LYS A 89 20.10 4.36 5.02
N GLY A 90 18.84 4.79 5.12
CA GLY A 90 17.79 4.10 5.87
C GLY A 90 17.82 4.28 7.38
N GLN A 91 18.84 4.95 7.95
CA GLN A 91 18.93 5.25 9.39
C GLN A 91 19.05 6.75 9.64
N PHE A 92 20.05 7.42 9.04
CA PHE A 92 20.24 8.87 9.13
C PHE A 92 19.82 9.62 7.86
N ILE A 93 19.64 8.87 6.77
CA ILE A 93 19.12 9.36 5.50
C ILE A 93 17.86 8.54 5.18
N CYS A 94 16.91 9.15 4.47
CA CYS A 94 15.69 8.50 4.03
C CYS A 94 15.96 7.12 3.40
N GLY A 95 15.19 6.12 3.82
CA GLY A 95 15.27 4.75 3.32
C GLY A 95 14.65 4.55 1.94
N SER A 96 14.19 5.62 1.27
CA SER A 96 13.76 5.51 -0.12
C SER A 96 14.98 5.51 -1.05
N LYS A 97 15.02 4.58 -2.01
CA LYS A 97 16.11 4.43 -2.97
C LYS A 97 16.48 5.76 -3.66
N ASN A 98 15.46 6.53 -4.08
CA ASN A 98 15.59 7.77 -4.83
C ASN A 98 15.39 9.03 -3.96
N CYS A 99 15.75 8.97 -2.67
CA CYS A 99 15.64 10.11 -1.76
C CYS A 99 16.86 10.16 -0.85
N ASP A 100 17.43 11.36 -0.68
CA ASP A 100 18.62 11.59 0.16
C ASP A 100 18.37 12.64 1.26
N VAL A 101 17.10 12.87 1.62
CA VAL A 101 16.69 13.76 2.71
C VAL A 101 17.12 13.18 4.06
N LYS A 102 17.65 14.04 4.94
CA LYS A 102 18.13 13.68 6.29
C LYS A 102 17.20 14.16 7.42
N GLU A 103 16.29 15.07 7.11
CA GLU A 103 15.43 15.74 8.08
C GLU A 103 14.16 14.93 8.39
N ASP A 104 13.69 15.02 9.64
CA ASP A 104 12.42 14.49 10.15
C ASP A 104 12.08 13.05 9.73
N LEU A 105 13.05 12.16 9.90
CA LEU A 105 12.93 10.75 9.56
C LEU A 105 12.08 10.00 10.58
N SER A 106 10.91 9.52 10.13
CA SER A 106 9.98 8.70 10.90
C SER A 106 10.20 7.21 10.65
N SER A 107 10.08 6.40 11.70
CA SER A 107 10.18 4.94 11.64
C SER A 107 8.80 4.31 11.41
N TYR A 108 8.71 3.40 10.45
CA TYR A 108 7.52 2.65 10.11
C TYR A 108 7.81 1.15 10.17
N GLU A 109 6.84 0.38 10.67
CA GLU A 109 6.85 -1.07 10.58
C GLU A 109 5.94 -1.49 9.43
N VAL A 110 6.51 -2.17 8.45
CA VAL A 110 5.83 -2.52 7.20
C VAL A 110 5.79 -4.04 7.07
N ASN A 111 4.63 -4.57 6.68
CA ASN A 111 4.51 -5.98 6.36
C ASN A 111 5.18 -6.28 5.02
N PHE A 112 6.17 -7.16 5.04
CA PHE A 112 6.89 -7.66 3.88
C PHE A 112 6.47 -9.11 3.61
N THR A 113 5.75 -9.30 2.52
CA THR A 113 5.38 -10.64 2.02
C THR A 113 6.44 -11.09 1.02
N TYR A 114 6.99 -12.29 1.22
CA TYR A 114 7.99 -12.88 0.34
C TYR A 114 7.72 -14.37 0.12
N ARG A 115 8.27 -14.93 -0.96
CA ARG A 115 8.14 -16.35 -1.27
C ARG A 115 9.47 -17.04 -1.05
N GLU A 116 9.47 -18.11 -0.29
CA GLU A 116 10.68 -18.87 0.07
C GLU A 116 10.34 -20.36 0.11
N ALA A 117 11.17 -21.19 -0.54
CA ALA A 117 10.93 -22.65 -0.66
C ALA A 117 9.51 -23.04 -1.15
N GLY A 118 8.91 -22.20 -2.01
CA GLY A 118 7.57 -22.44 -2.57
C GLY A 118 6.42 -21.87 -1.74
N GLU A 119 6.66 -21.52 -0.47
CA GLU A 119 5.67 -21.00 0.47
C GLU A 119 5.69 -19.46 0.54
N ASN A 120 4.53 -18.86 0.83
CA ASN A 120 4.42 -17.42 1.06
C ASN A 120 4.59 -17.14 2.55
N LYS A 121 5.62 -16.39 2.89
CA LYS A 121 5.93 -15.95 4.26
C LYS A 121 5.72 -14.45 4.40
N GLN A 122 5.54 -14.00 5.64
CA GLN A 122 5.36 -12.60 5.99
C GLN A 122 6.30 -12.23 7.13
N ALA A 123 6.82 -11.01 7.10
CA ALA A 123 7.67 -10.47 8.15
C ALA A 123 7.44 -8.97 8.32
N LEU A 124 7.47 -8.49 9.55
CA LEU A 124 7.49 -7.06 9.83
C LEU A 124 8.93 -6.55 9.71
N VAL A 125 9.14 -5.60 8.80
CA VAL A 125 10.43 -4.94 8.59
C VAL A 125 10.33 -3.47 8.99
N LYS A 126 11.42 -2.93 9.54
CA LYS A 126 11.49 -1.53 9.93
C LYS A 126 12.05 -0.69 8.79
N LEU A 127 11.37 0.42 8.49
CA LEU A 127 11.74 1.36 7.43
C LEU A 127 11.75 2.78 8.02
N ARG A 128 12.83 3.52 7.81
CA ARG A 128 12.91 4.93 8.23
C ARG A 128 12.85 5.86 7.02
N VAL A 129 11.86 6.73 6.95
CA VAL A 129 11.63 7.61 5.79
C VAL A 129 11.22 9.02 6.19
N CYS A 130 11.48 9.99 5.32
CA CYS A 130 11.02 11.37 5.49
C CYS A 130 9.51 11.50 5.27
N PRO A 131 8.86 12.61 5.67
CA PRO A 131 7.41 12.77 5.59
C PRO A 131 6.86 12.56 4.17
N ARG A 132 7.55 13.11 3.15
CA ARG A 132 7.18 12.93 1.73
C ARG A 132 7.16 11.46 1.30
N CYS A 133 8.10 10.66 1.79
CA CYS A 133 8.17 9.23 1.48
C CYS A 133 7.20 8.42 2.36
N GLY A 134 6.90 8.87 3.58
CA GLY A 134 5.86 8.29 4.43
C GLY A 134 4.46 8.42 3.81
N GLU A 135 4.18 9.53 3.12
CA GLU A 135 2.95 9.69 2.33
C GLU A 135 2.88 8.71 1.15
N LYS A 136 4.00 8.51 0.43
CA LYS A 136 4.09 7.53 -0.65
C LYS A 136 3.88 6.10 -0.15
N LEU A 137 4.48 5.77 0.99
CA LEU A 137 4.34 4.47 1.64
C LEU A 137 2.87 4.15 1.96
N ASN A 138 2.13 5.15 2.47
CA ASN A 138 0.73 5.01 2.85
C ASN A 138 -0.26 5.46 1.76
N TYR A 139 0.21 5.69 0.52
CA TYR A 139 -0.59 6.31 -0.54
C TYR A 139 -1.92 5.58 -0.78
N ARG A 140 -1.86 4.26 -0.93
CA ARG A 140 -3.06 3.43 -1.19
C ARG A 140 -4.04 3.49 -0.02
N ARG A 141 -3.53 3.28 1.21
CA ARG A 141 -4.32 3.32 2.44
C ARG A 141 -5.00 4.67 2.63
N ASN A 142 -4.28 5.76 2.38
CA ASN A 142 -4.82 7.12 2.50
C ASN A 142 -5.91 7.39 1.47
N LYS A 143 -5.72 6.95 0.22
CA LYS A 143 -6.70 7.09 -0.86
C LYS A 143 -7.98 6.29 -0.58
N ASP A 144 -7.85 5.08 -0.05
CA ASP A 144 -8.99 4.24 0.31
C ASP A 144 -9.75 4.82 1.50
N ASN A 145 -9.03 5.35 2.51
CA ASN A 145 -9.64 6.07 3.63
C ASN A 145 -10.39 7.33 3.20
N GLU A 146 -9.86 8.08 2.22
CA GLU A 146 -10.51 9.28 1.69
C GLU A 146 -11.83 8.93 0.97
N ARG A 147 -11.82 7.86 0.16
CA ARG A 147 -13.03 7.34 -0.52
C ARG A 147 -14.10 6.95 0.50
N GLN A 148 -13.72 6.15 1.49
CA GLN A 148 -14.66 5.73 2.56
C GLN A 148 -15.25 6.92 3.33
N LYS A 149 -14.47 7.98 3.57
CA LYS A 149 -14.97 9.20 4.21
C LYS A 149 -16.00 9.93 3.33
N LYS A 150 -15.79 9.98 2.01
CA LYS A 150 -16.75 10.58 1.07
C LYS A 150 -18.04 9.76 1.01
N ASP A 151 -17.92 8.44 0.94
CA ASP A 151 -19.09 7.53 0.90
C ASP A 151 -19.92 7.64 2.18
N LYS A 152 -19.27 7.68 3.37
CA LYS A 152 -19.96 7.89 4.65
C LYS A 152 -20.66 9.24 4.75
N LYS A 153 -20.07 10.31 4.20
CA LYS A 153 -20.71 11.63 4.17
C LYS A 153 -21.94 11.62 3.25
N ARG A 154 -21.84 10.97 2.10
CA ARG A 154 -22.95 10.82 1.15
C ARG A 154 -24.10 10.02 1.78
N SER A 155 -23.80 8.88 2.40
CA SER A 155 -24.84 8.06 3.05
C SER A 155 -25.54 8.80 4.20
N GLN A 156 -24.79 9.59 5.00
CA GLN A 156 -25.39 10.42 6.06
C GLN A 156 -26.29 11.52 5.51
N TYR A 157 -25.92 12.14 4.39
CA TYR A 157 -26.75 13.15 3.73
C TYR A 157 -28.05 12.52 3.17
N GLU A 158 -27.94 11.38 2.47
CA GLU A 158 -29.09 10.64 1.95
C GLU A 158 -30.05 10.20 3.07
N GLU A 159 -29.52 9.70 4.20
CA GLU A 159 -30.33 9.32 5.35
C GLU A 159 -31.05 10.54 5.98
N ARG A 160 -30.36 11.68 6.10
CA ARG A 160 -30.97 12.93 6.61
C ARG A 160 -32.06 13.43 5.67
N SER A 161 -31.83 13.41 4.36
CA SER A 161 -32.82 13.81 3.35
C SER A 161 -34.06 12.91 3.40
N ALA A 162 -33.87 11.58 3.48
CA ALA A 162 -34.97 10.63 3.58
C ALA A 162 -35.79 10.80 4.87
N LYS A 163 -35.15 11.13 6.00
CA LYS A 163 -35.85 11.47 7.26
C LYS A 163 -36.66 12.75 7.13
N HIS A 164 -36.09 13.78 6.49
CA HIS A 164 -36.80 15.04 6.25
C HIS A 164 -38.03 14.84 5.36
N GLU A 165 -37.90 14.09 4.26
CA GLU A 165 -39.00 13.78 3.35
C GLU A 165 -40.12 12.94 4.02
N LYS A 166 -39.76 11.98 4.88
CA LYS A 166 -40.75 11.24 5.68
C LYS A 166 -41.49 12.15 6.66
N ASN A 167 -40.80 13.12 7.26
CA ASN A 167 -41.40 14.06 8.21
C ASN A 167 -42.34 15.06 7.52
N THR A 168 -41.97 15.57 6.34
CA THR A 168 -42.84 16.46 5.56
C THR A 168 -44.11 15.75 5.08
N LYS A 169 -43.99 14.49 4.62
CA LYS A 169 -45.17 13.67 4.26
C LYS A 169 -46.11 13.42 5.45
N ARG A 170 -45.56 13.16 6.65
CA ARG A 170 -46.36 12.99 7.88
C ARG A 170 -47.13 14.26 8.26
N LYS A 171 -46.47 15.43 8.26
CA LYS A 171 -47.15 16.70 8.53
C LYS A 171 -48.28 16.97 7.55
N HIS A 172 -48.05 16.75 6.25
CA HIS A 172 -49.10 16.93 5.25
C HIS A 172 -50.31 16.01 5.47
N THR A 173 -50.11 14.76 5.93
CA THR A 173 -51.23 13.87 6.28
C THR A 173 -51.98 14.31 7.54
N GLU A 174 -51.29 14.89 8.52
CA GLU A 174 -51.90 15.41 9.77
C GLU A 174 -52.71 16.69 9.50
N ASP A 175 -52.18 17.61 8.69
CA ASP A 175 -52.88 18.86 8.33
C ASP A 175 -54.15 18.60 7.51
N VAL A 176 -54.13 17.61 6.59
CA VAL A 176 -55.30 17.21 5.79
C VAL A 176 -56.40 16.57 6.66
N GLN A 177 -56.06 15.88 7.75
CA GLN A 177 -57.04 15.31 8.67
C GLN A 177 -57.69 16.36 9.58
N HIS A 178 -57.01 17.48 9.87
CA HIS A 178 -57.58 18.58 10.66
C HIS A 178 -58.59 19.44 9.86
N TRP A 179 -58.44 19.56 8.54
CA TRP A 179 -59.33 20.35 7.68
C TRP A 179 -60.60 19.63 7.23
N ALA A 180 -60.67 18.30 7.36
CA ALA A 180 -61.89 17.54 7.07
C ALA A 180 -62.89 17.49 8.24
N GLY A 181 -62.55 18.09 9.40
CA GLY A 181 -63.36 18.09 10.61
C GLY A 181 -64.21 19.34 10.85
N ASP A 182 -64.01 20.43 10.09
CA ASP A 182 -64.76 21.67 10.28
C ASP A 182 -65.17 22.26 8.93
N SER A 183 -66.34 21.85 8.46
CA SER A 183 -67.06 22.47 7.35
C SER A 183 -68.48 22.78 7.83
N SER A 184 -68.61 23.89 8.55
CA SER A 184 -69.78 24.74 8.44
C SER A 184 -69.35 26.21 8.49
N SER A 185 -70.00 27.01 7.63
CA SER A 185 -69.96 28.48 7.49
C SER A 185 -68.82 29.17 6.72
N SER A 186 -69.20 29.64 5.52
CA SER A 186 -68.60 30.75 4.76
C SER A 186 -68.50 32.04 5.60
N PRO A 187 -67.61 32.98 5.25
CA PRO A 187 -68.09 34.13 4.47
C PRO A 187 -67.11 34.71 3.44
N SER A 188 -67.72 35.39 2.49
CA SER A 188 -67.17 36.30 1.48
C SER A 188 -66.34 37.45 2.07
N GLY A 189 -65.28 37.87 1.37
CA GLY A 189 -64.56 39.12 1.65
C GLY A 189 -63.54 39.47 0.57
N SER A 190 -63.88 40.46 -0.24
CA SER A 190 -63.12 41.05 -1.36
C SER A 190 -61.95 41.95 -0.92
N GLY A 191 -60.86 41.99 -1.70
CA GLY A 191 -59.88 43.09 -1.70
C GLY A 191 -58.64 42.79 -2.58
N GLY A 192 -58.48 43.53 -3.69
CA GLY A 192 -57.28 43.52 -4.58
C GLY A 192 -56.04 44.17 -3.94
N CYS A 193 -54.88 44.39 -4.56
CA CYS A 193 -54.34 44.36 -5.93
C CYS A 193 -52.80 44.12 -5.80
N SER A 194 -52.03 43.62 -6.77
CA SER A 194 -51.56 44.33 -7.97
C SER A 194 -50.59 43.45 -8.79
N LEU A 195 -50.55 43.72 -10.09
CA LEU A 195 -49.73 43.17 -11.18
C LEU A 195 -48.21 43.35 -10.99
N ALA A 196 -47.41 42.39 -11.48
CA ALA A 196 -46.55 42.54 -12.67
C ALA A 196 -45.81 41.22 -13.02
N GLU A 197 -45.47 41.09 -14.30
CA GLU A 197 -45.25 39.87 -15.08
C GLU A 197 -43.80 39.32 -15.13
N SER A 198 -43.68 38.03 -15.49
CA SER A 198 -42.49 37.21 -15.87
C SER A 198 -41.82 37.71 -17.19
N PRO A 199 -40.68 37.18 -17.76
CA PRO A 199 -40.26 35.76 -17.91
C PRO A 199 -38.73 35.44 -18.09
N GLY A 200 -38.39 34.18 -18.41
CA GLY A 200 -37.16 33.76 -19.14
C GLY A 200 -36.06 33.11 -18.28
N GLU A 201 -35.77 31.81 -18.40
CA GLU A 201 -34.71 31.18 -19.25
C GLU A 201 -33.27 31.55 -18.80
N GLU A 202 -32.23 30.74 -18.74
CA GLU A 202 -31.87 29.32 -18.92
C GLU A 202 -30.41 29.20 -18.40
N GLU A 203 -30.03 28.02 -17.91
CA GLU A 203 -28.72 27.34 -18.03
C GLU A 203 -27.37 28.10 -17.94
N GLU A 204 -26.47 27.65 -17.05
CA GLU A 204 -25.14 27.10 -17.43
C GLU A 204 -24.41 26.60 -16.17
N ASP A 205 -24.20 25.28 -16.05
CA ASP A 205 -22.98 24.65 -15.53
C ASP A 205 -23.12 23.10 -15.49
N ASP A 206 -23.69 22.51 -16.55
CA ASP A 206 -23.62 21.08 -16.85
C ASP A 206 -22.70 20.85 -18.07
N LYS A 207 -21.40 21.09 -17.85
CA LYS A 207 -20.32 20.74 -18.80
C LYS A 207 -19.23 19.92 -18.11
N LEU A 208 -19.57 18.73 -17.57
CA LEU A 208 -18.52 17.76 -17.22
C LEU A 208 -18.93 16.27 -17.27
N PHE A 209 -19.99 15.89 -18.00
CA PHE A 209 -20.32 14.45 -18.15
C PHE A 209 -20.82 14.05 -19.55
N ARG A 210 -20.38 14.73 -20.62
CA ARG A 210 -20.63 14.26 -21.99
C ARG A 210 -19.36 13.61 -22.55
N GLY A 211 -19.34 12.28 -22.60
CA GLY A 211 -18.26 11.54 -23.28
C GLY A 211 -17.97 10.12 -22.81
N MET A 212 -18.73 9.55 -21.86
CA MET A 212 -18.38 8.25 -21.27
C MET A 212 -19.26 7.08 -21.76
N PHE A 213 -19.58 6.99 -23.05
CA PHE A 213 -19.95 5.72 -23.71
C PHE A 213 -19.74 5.89 -25.22
N PRO A 214 -18.68 5.28 -25.75
CA PRO A 214 -18.85 4.19 -26.73
C PRO A 214 -18.65 2.81 -26.12
#